data_AF-A0AAD3MMR1-F1
#
_entry.id   AF-A0AAD3MMR1-F1
#
_cell.length_a   1.000
_cell.length_b   1.000
_cell.length_c   1.000
_cell.angle_alpha   90.00
_cell.angle_beta   90.00
_cell.angle_gamma   90.00
#
_symmetry.space_group_name_H-M   'P 1'
#
loop_
_entity.id
_entity.type
_entity.pdbx_description
1 polymer ?
#
loop_
_entity_poly.entity_id
_entity_poly.type
_entity_poly.pdbx_seq_one_letter_code
_entity_poly.pdbx_strand_id
1 'polypeptide(L)'
;MHLNLETVPAVSPQTTILDLRFNKIKDIQPGSFRRLKNLNTLLLNNNHIRRIPRGAFEDLENLKYLYLYKNEIQSIDRQAFKGLVSLEQLYLHFNNIESLEPESFTHLPKLERLISGNAQAAATCDYPSRLQGRSVATLTAEELNCEVPRITSEPQDVDVTSGNTVYFTCRAEGNPKPQIIWLRNNNALNMRDDSRLNLLEDGTLMIQDTRETDQGVYQCMAKNVAGEVKTSQVTLRYFGAPSRPSFVIQPQNTEVLVGESVTLECSATGQPQPRVSWTKGDRTPLPNDARINITPSGGLYIQQVVQADGGQYTCFASNNVDTIHATAYIIVQAIPQFTVTPHDQSVLEGHTVDFPCEASGYPQPVIAWTRGGSPLPLDRRHVVLSSGTLRITRVAAHDEGQYECQAVSPVGTVRTAVQLSIQQR
;
A
#
# COMPACT_ATOMS: atom_id res chain seq x y z
N MET A 1 64.14 6.55 -25.93
CA MET A 1 64.58 6.29 -27.31
C MET A 1 63.69 7.11 -28.22
N HIS A 2 64.24 7.83 -29.20
CA HIS A 2 63.43 8.45 -30.25
C HIS A 2 63.20 7.42 -31.35
N LEU A 3 61.97 7.27 -31.82
CA LEU A 3 61.67 6.32 -32.89
C LEU A 3 62.02 6.95 -34.24
N ASN A 4 62.99 6.36 -34.93
CA ASN A 4 63.27 6.60 -36.35
C ASN A 4 63.65 5.26 -37.01
N LEU A 5 62.73 4.69 -37.82
CA LEU A 5 62.99 3.44 -38.53
C LEU A 5 63.73 3.65 -39.85
N GLU A 6 63.92 4.88 -40.33
CA GLU A 6 64.75 5.12 -41.53
C GLU A 6 66.21 4.73 -41.29
N THR A 7 66.68 4.85 -40.04
CA THR A 7 68.03 4.48 -39.61
C THR A 7 68.15 3.03 -39.14
N VAL A 8 67.04 2.27 -39.10
CA VAL A 8 67.01 0.88 -38.62
C VAL A 8 66.63 -0.05 -39.77
N PRO A 9 67.60 -0.68 -40.47
CA PRO A 9 67.35 -1.47 -41.68
C PRO A 9 66.64 -2.83 -41.45
N ALA A 10 66.26 -3.15 -40.22
CA ALA A 10 65.76 -4.47 -39.84
C ALA A 10 64.24 -4.69 -40.06
N VAL A 11 63.48 -3.66 -40.47
CA VAL A 11 62.03 -3.77 -40.68
C VAL A 11 61.71 -3.87 -42.17
N SER A 12 61.05 -4.97 -42.57
CA SER A 12 60.66 -5.22 -43.95
C SER A 12 59.66 -4.18 -44.47
N PRO A 13 59.83 -3.63 -45.70
CA PRO A 13 58.82 -2.77 -46.33
C PRO A 13 57.47 -3.46 -46.57
N GLN A 14 57.43 -4.80 -46.55
CA GLN A 14 56.21 -5.59 -46.71
C GLN A 14 55.44 -5.81 -45.40
N THR A 15 55.93 -5.27 -44.28
CA THR A 15 55.29 -5.45 -42.98
C THR A 15 53.88 -4.85 -42.93
N THR A 16 52.91 -5.69 -42.56
CA THR A 16 51.49 -5.31 -42.40
C THR A 16 51.10 -5.05 -40.95
N ILE A 17 51.84 -5.61 -39.98
CA ILE A 17 51.63 -5.38 -38.54
C ILE A 17 52.98 -5.05 -37.92
N LEU A 18 53.05 -3.91 -37.23
CA LEU A 18 54.26 -3.48 -36.52
C LEU A 18 53.94 -3.30 -35.05
N ASP A 19 54.52 -4.17 -34.23
CA ASP A 19 54.40 -4.12 -32.77
C ASP A 19 55.61 -3.42 -32.15
N LEU A 20 55.37 -2.26 -31.56
CA LEU A 20 56.35 -1.45 -30.84
C LEU A 20 55.92 -1.22 -29.39
N ARG A 21 55.00 -2.03 -28.86
CA ARG A 21 54.51 -1.90 -27.48
C ARG A 21 55.60 -2.19 -26.45
N PHE A 22 55.41 -1.68 -25.23
CA PHE A 22 56.29 -1.95 -24.08
C PHE A 22 57.76 -1.56 -24.32
N ASN A 23 57.97 -0.52 -25.12
CA ASN A 23 59.29 0.06 -25.36
C ASN A 23 59.47 1.35 -24.56
N LYS A 24 60.61 2.01 -24.78
CA LYS A 24 60.94 3.31 -24.15
C LYS A 24 60.86 4.47 -25.15
N ILE A 25 59.92 4.41 -26.08
CA ILE A 25 59.76 5.43 -27.12
C ILE A 25 59.21 6.70 -26.48
N LYS A 26 59.90 7.84 -26.70
CA LYS A 26 59.50 9.15 -26.15
C LYS A 26 58.95 10.10 -27.21
N ASP A 27 59.45 9.98 -28.43
CA ASP A 27 59.08 10.84 -29.54
C ASP A 27 59.05 10.03 -30.83
N ILE A 28 58.11 10.39 -31.70
CA ILE A 28 57.98 9.89 -33.06
C ILE A 28 58.50 10.98 -33.98
N GLN A 29 59.56 10.72 -34.74
CA GLN A 29 60.02 11.68 -35.74
C GLN A 29 59.11 11.62 -36.99
N PRO A 30 58.79 12.75 -37.63
CA PRO A 30 58.11 12.74 -38.91
C PRO A 30 58.90 11.91 -39.94
N GLY A 31 58.21 11.09 -40.73
CA GLY A 31 58.85 10.19 -41.69
C GLY A 31 59.37 8.88 -41.10
N SER A 32 59.29 8.65 -39.78
CA SER A 32 59.76 7.41 -39.14
C SER A 32 59.14 6.12 -39.70
N PHE A 33 58.02 6.20 -40.40
CA PHE A 33 57.34 5.04 -40.99
C PHE A 33 57.26 5.07 -42.52
N ARG A 34 57.97 6.00 -43.18
CA ARG A 34 57.84 6.29 -44.62
C ARG A 34 58.00 5.09 -45.57
N ARG A 35 58.78 4.09 -45.14
CA ARG A 35 59.04 2.86 -45.92
C ARG A 35 57.99 1.77 -45.72
N LEU A 36 57.07 1.91 -44.75
CA LEU A 36 56.12 0.88 -44.32
C LEU A 36 54.71 1.14 -44.87
N LYS A 37 54.59 1.36 -46.18
CA LYS A 37 53.32 1.74 -46.83
C LYS A 37 52.23 0.65 -46.78
N ASN A 38 52.61 -0.60 -46.55
CA ASN A 38 51.69 -1.73 -46.45
C ASN A 38 51.16 -1.96 -45.03
N LEU A 39 51.54 -1.10 -44.07
CA LEU A 39 51.19 -1.26 -42.68
C LEU A 39 49.67 -1.08 -42.47
N ASN A 40 49.06 -2.09 -41.89
CA ASN A 40 47.64 -2.14 -41.56
C ASN A 40 47.38 -1.88 -40.07
N THR A 41 48.26 -2.40 -39.21
CA THR A 41 48.15 -2.26 -37.75
C THR A 41 49.46 -1.76 -37.17
N LEU A 42 49.38 -0.70 -36.37
CA LEU A 42 50.52 -0.13 -35.65
C LEU A 42 50.22 -0.09 -34.15
N LEU A 43 51.05 -0.79 -33.38
CA LEU A 43 50.92 -0.86 -31.94
C LEU A 43 52.03 -0.06 -31.26
N LEU A 44 51.68 1.07 -30.66
CA LEU A 44 52.58 1.98 -29.95
C LEU A 44 52.21 2.16 -28.46
N ASN A 45 51.21 1.42 -27.98
CA ASN A 45 50.74 1.52 -26.59
C ASN A 45 51.77 1.00 -25.57
N ASN A 46 51.67 1.46 -24.32
CA ASN A 46 52.67 1.21 -23.27
C ASN A 46 54.08 1.71 -23.66
N ASN A 47 54.19 2.98 -24.05
CA ASN A 47 55.44 3.70 -24.27
C ASN A 47 55.44 5.01 -23.45
N HIS A 48 56.41 5.90 -23.69
CA HIS A 48 56.53 7.20 -23.02
C HIS A 48 56.32 8.37 -23.99
N ILE A 49 55.47 8.19 -25.02
CA ILE A 49 55.25 9.21 -26.05
C ILE A 49 54.52 10.39 -25.41
N ARG A 50 55.05 11.61 -25.57
CA ARG A 50 54.49 12.83 -24.95
C ARG A 50 53.71 13.73 -25.89
N ARG A 51 53.99 13.64 -27.19
CA ARG A 51 53.37 14.46 -28.22
C ARG A 51 53.28 13.68 -29.52
N ILE A 52 52.25 13.95 -30.32
CA ILE A 52 52.16 13.47 -31.69
C ILE A 52 52.41 14.67 -32.61
N PRO A 53 53.59 14.78 -33.24
CA PRO A 53 53.89 15.91 -34.11
C PRO A 53 53.13 15.83 -35.43
N ARG A 54 53.10 16.97 -36.13
CA ARG A 54 52.60 17.07 -37.50
C ARG A 54 53.21 15.99 -38.40
N GLY A 55 52.36 15.29 -39.16
CA GLY A 55 52.80 14.30 -40.14
C GLY A 55 53.50 13.08 -39.55
N ALA A 56 53.32 12.78 -38.26
CA ALA A 56 53.91 11.61 -37.59
C ALA A 56 53.61 10.28 -38.32
N PHE A 57 52.47 10.22 -39.00
CA PHE A 57 51.96 9.03 -39.70
C PHE A 57 51.59 9.29 -41.16
N GLU A 58 52.12 10.36 -41.78
CA GLU A 58 51.64 10.87 -43.08
C GLU A 58 51.71 9.86 -44.23
N ASP A 59 52.71 8.97 -44.22
CA ASP A 59 52.91 7.97 -45.27
C ASP A 59 52.10 6.66 -45.09
N LEU A 60 51.27 6.55 -44.03
CA LEU A 60 50.59 5.32 -43.64
C LEU A 60 49.13 5.22 -44.14
N GLU A 61 48.93 5.41 -45.45
CA GLU A 61 47.60 5.48 -46.09
C GLU A 61 46.74 4.21 -45.91
N ASN A 62 47.36 3.05 -45.72
CA ASN A 62 46.70 1.74 -45.57
C ASN A 62 46.43 1.35 -44.10
N LEU A 63 46.84 2.18 -43.14
CA LEU A 63 46.71 1.87 -41.72
C LEU A 63 45.25 1.92 -41.30
N LYS A 64 44.74 0.82 -40.73
CA LYS A 64 43.38 0.68 -40.22
C LYS A 64 43.30 0.83 -38.70
N TYR A 65 44.31 0.34 -37.99
CA TYR A 65 44.29 0.26 -36.53
C TYR A 65 45.54 0.93 -35.94
N LEU A 66 45.32 1.96 -35.12
CA LEU A 66 46.39 2.68 -34.44
C LEU A 66 46.18 2.66 -32.92
N TYR A 67 47.10 2.01 -32.21
CA TYR A 67 47.07 1.90 -30.76
C TYR A 67 48.11 2.80 -30.09
N LEU A 68 47.66 3.84 -29.42
CA LEU A 68 48.47 4.83 -28.71
C LEU A 68 48.13 4.93 -27.22
N TYR A 69 47.23 4.10 -26.72
CA TYR A 69 46.80 4.10 -25.33
C TYR A 69 47.95 3.79 -24.35
N LYS A 70 47.82 4.16 -23.06
CA LYS A 70 48.89 3.98 -22.05
C LYS A 70 50.22 4.59 -22.51
N ASN A 71 50.20 5.86 -22.89
CA ASN A 71 51.39 6.69 -23.14
C ASN A 71 51.33 7.94 -22.25
N GLU A 72 52.19 8.93 -22.48
CA GLU A 72 52.24 10.19 -21.75
C GLU A 72 51.74 11.38 -22.62
N ILE A 73 50.90 11.12 -23.63
CA ILE A 73 50.58 12.11 -24.67
C ILE A 73 49.81 13.28 -24.04
N GLN A 74 50.40 14.47 -24.10
CA GLN A 74 49.81 15.72 -23.60
C GLN A 74 49.17 16.52 -24.72
N SER A 75 49.80 16.53 -25.90
CA SER A 75 49.35 17.29 -27.06
C SER A 75 49.41 16.49 -28.35
N ILE A 76 48.42 16.74 -29.21
CA ILE A 76 48.30 16.19 -30.56
C ILE A 76 48.25 17.39 -31.52
N ASP A 77 49.15 17.42 -32.50
CA ASP A 77 49.14 18.45 -33.53
C ASP A 77 47.90 18.33 -34.44
N ARG A 78 47.38 19.46 -34.93
CA ARG A 78 46.20 19.52 -35.82
C ARG A 78 46.35 18.71 -37.11
N GLN A 79 47.57 18.40 -37.53
CA GLN A 79 47.85 17.57 -38.70
C GLN A 79 48.62 16.30 -38.33
N ALA A 80 48.54 15.86 -37.06
CA ALA A 80 49.20 14.65 -36.56
C ALA A 80 48.78 13.39 -37.32
N PHE A 81 47.49 13.29 -37.67
CA PHE A 81 46.89 12.12 -38.33
C PHE A 81 46.62 12.35 -39.83
N LYS A 82 47.15 13.42 -40.41
CA LYS A 82 47.09 13.65 -41.85
C LYS A 82 47.69 12.45 -42.59
N GLY A 83 47.07 12.00 -43.67
CA GLY A 83 47.54 10.86 -44.49
C GLY A 83 46.93 9.50 -44.07
N LEU A 84 46.34 9.39 -42.89
CA LEU A 84 45.69 8.17 -42.39
C LEU A 84 44.28 7.95 -42.97
N VAL A 85 44.15 8.00 -44.30
CA VAL A 85 42.86 7.98 -45.01
C VAL A 85 42.06 6.69 -44.85
N SER A 86 42.71 5.58 -44.47
CA SER A 86 42.07 4.28 -44.24
C SER A 86 41.87 3.92 -42.77
N LEU A 87 42.14 4.84 -41.83
CA LEU A 87 42.09 4.55 -40.40
C LEU A 87 40.66 4.31 -39.95
N GLU A 88 40.39 3.11 -39.42
CA GLU A 88 39.09 2.66 -38.94
C GLU A 88 38.98 2.85 -37.42
N GLN A 89 40.07 2.60 -36.68
CA GLN A 89 40.07 2.65 -35.22
C GLN A 89 41.32 3.30 -34.62
N LEU A 90 41.09 4.22 -33.68
CA LEU A 90 42.13 4.97 -32.97
C LEU A 90 41.95 4.87 -31.45
N TYR A 91 42.99 4.40 -30.76
CA TYR A 91 42.97 4.19 -29.31
C TYR A 91 43.96 5.16 -28.62
N LEU A 92 43.43 6.14 -27.88
CA LEU A 92 44.16 7.20 -27.17
C LEU A 92 43.94 7.21 -25.66
N HIS A 93 43.11 6.33 -25.10
CA HIS A 93 42.82 6.28 -23.66
C HIS A 93 44.07 6.04 -22.79
N PHE A 94 44.02 6.41 -21.50
CA PHE A 94 45.18 6.37 -20.59
C PHE A 94 46.39 7.15 -21.13
N ASN A 95 46.18 8.41 -21.51
CA ASN A 95 47.26 9.34 -21.86
C ASN A 95 47.23 10.54 -20.89
N ASN A 96 47.73 11.72 -21.25
CA ASN A 96 47.63 12.96 -20.46
C ASN A 96 46.97 14.08 -21.29
N ILE A 97 46.05 13.71 -22.18
CA ILE A 97 45.42 14.63 -23.13
C ILE A 97 44.39 15.49 -22.39
N GLU A 98 44.63 16.80 -22.32
CA GLU A 98 43.72 17.75 -21.66
C GLU A 98 42.47 18.04 -22.50
N SER A 99 42.63 18.14 -23.82
CA SER A 99 41.53 18.36 -24.76
C SER A 99 41.86 17.79 -26.14
N LEU A 100 40.84 17.41 -26.89
CA LEU A 100 40.95 16.97 -28.27
C LEU A 100 40.45 18.08 -29.19
N GLU A 101 41.34 18.65 -30.00
CA GLU A 101 40.97 19.59 -31.05
C GLU A 101 40.33 18.83 -32.23
N PRO A 102 39.05 19.05 -32.56
CA PRO A 102 38.34 18.33 -33.63
C PRO A 102 39.05 18.40 -35.00
N GLU A 103 39.75 19.51 -35.27
CA GLU A 103 40.52 19.73 -36.50
C GLU A 103 41.55 18.63 -36.75
N SER A 104 42.11 18.05 -35.68
CA SER A 104 43.10 16.98 -35.73
C SER A 104 42.58 15.68 -36.38
N PHE A 105 41.26 15.52 -36.45
CA PHE A 105 40.59 14.32 -36.94
C PHE A 105 39.87 14.53 -38.29
N THR A 106 39.89 15.76 -38.82
CA THR A 106 39.17 16.13 -40.06
C THR A 106 39.65 15.39 -41.31
N HIS A 107 40.85 14.81 -41.27
CA HIS A 107 41.47 14.08 -42.37
C HIS A 107 41.29 12.55 -42.30
N LEU A 108 40.35 12.06 -41.47
CA LEU A 108 40.13 10.63 -41.22
C LEU A 108 38.74 10.17 -41.70
N PRO A 109 38.52 10.01 -43.01
CA PRO A 109 37.18 9.78 -43.57
C PRO A 109 36.57 8.41 -43.23
N LYS A 110 37.38 7.44 -42.79
CA LYS A 110 36.94 6.07 -42.43
C LYS A 110 36.96 5.79 -40.93
N LEU A 111 37.19 6.80 -40.09
CA LEU A 111 37.31 6.56 -38.66
C LEU A 111 35.93 6.22 -38.07
N GLU A 112 35.77 4.97 -37.65
CA GLU A 112 34.54 4.43 -37.08
C GLU A 112 34.59 4.42 -35.55
N ARG A 113 35.79 4.28 -34.97
CA ARG A 113 35.97 4.14 -33.52
C ARG A 113 37.12 4.98 -32.99
N LEU A 114 36.81 5.94 -32.11
CA LEU A 114 37.78 6.69 -31.33
C LEU A 114 37.62 6.36 -29.84
N ILE A 115 38.67 5.85 -29.20
CA ILE A 115 38.67 5.56 -27.76
C ILE A 115 39.64 6.50 -27.05
N SER A 116 39.13 7.55 -26.41
CA SER A 116 39.91 8.56 -25.67
C SER A 116 39.42 8.71 -24.22
N GLY A 117 40.30 9.14 -23.30
CA GLY A 117 39.96 9.44 -21.90
C GLY A 117 40.91 8.83 -20.85
N ASN A 118 40.94 9.42 -19.64
CA ASN A 118 41.92 9.12 -18.58
C ASN A 118 41.37 8.44 -17.32
N ALA A 119 40.10 8.08 -17.26
CA ALA A 119 39.53 7.53 -16.03
C ALA A 119 39.90 6.04 -15.85
N GLN A 120 40.55 5.73 -14.72
CA GLN A 120 40.92 4.37 -14.27
C GLN A 120 39.73 3.48 -13.86
N ALA A 121 38.49 3.94 -14.04
CA ALA A 121 37.28 3.13 -14.00
C ALA A 121 36.18 3.87 -14.78
N ALA A 122 35.70 3.34 -15.91
CA ALA A 122 34.34 3.56 -16.41
C ALA A 122 34.17 2.98 -17.82
N ALA A 123 33.01 2.39 -18.05
CA ALA A 123 32.48 2.10 -19.37
C ALA A 123 32.56 3.35 -20.27
N THR A 124 33.05 3.14 -21.48
CA THR A 124 33.04 4.12 -22.57
C THR A 124 31.62 4.60 -22.85
N CYS A 125 31.43 5.90 -23.11
CA CYS A 125 30.18 6.37 -23.73
C CYS A 125 30.02 5.63 -25.06
N ASP A 126 28.85 5.04 -25.33
CA ASP A 126 28.55 4.56 -26.68
C ASP A 126 28.42 5.79 -27.60
N TYR A 127 28.87 5.66 -28.85
CA TYR A 127 28.64 6.70 -29.85
C TYR A 127 27.11 6.89 -29.96
N PRO A 128 26.56 8.07 -29.62
CA PRO A 128 25.12 8.24 -29.50
C PRO A 128 24.43 7.82 -30.80
N SER A 129 23.37 7.02 -30.72
CA SER A 129 22.67 6.49 -31.90
C SER A 129 22.21 7.61 -32.85
N ARG A 130 21.88 8.79 -32.31
CA ARG A 130 21.54 10.02 -33.05
C ARG A 130 22.66 10.58 -33.94
N LEU A 131 23.90 10.15 -33.73
CA LEU A 131 25.07 10.59 -34.49
C LEU A 131 25.54 9.54 -35.52
N GLN A 132 24.90 8.36 -35.58
CA GLN A 132 25.23 7.33 -36.58
C GLN A 132 25.14 7.88 -38.01
N GLY A 133 26.21 7.71 -38.78
CA GLY A 133 26.31 8.22 -40.16
C GLY A 133 26.73 9.70 -40.29
N ARG A 134 26.86 10.45 -39.19
CA ARG A 134 27.49 11.78 -39.20
C ARG A 134 29.01 11.63 -39.12
N SER A 135 29.73 12.44 -39.89
CA SER A 135 31.19 12.52 -39.77
C SER A 135 31.56 13.11 -38.42
N VAL A 136 32.46 12.44 -37.69
CA VAL A 136 33.01 12.93 -36.41
C VAL A 136 33.62 14.33 -36.54
N ALA A 137 34.07 14.72 -37.75
CA ALA A 137 34.59 16.06 -38.07
C ALA A 137 33.54 17.19 -38.01
N THR A 138 32.26 16.84 -37.95
CA THR A 138 31.13 17.79 -37.89
C THR A 138 30.47 17.87 -36.52
N LEU A 139 31.04 17.16 -35.54
CA LEU A 139 30.51 17.09 -34.18
C LEU A 139 31.21 18.11 -33.28
N THR A 140 30.45 18.77 -32.42
CA THR A 140 31.01 19.60 -31.35
C THR A 140 31.46 18.72 -30.18
N ALA A 141 32.36 19.24 -29.34
CA ALA A 141 32.79 18.56 -28.11
C ALA A 141 31.61 18.22 -27.17
N GLU A 142 30.54 19.04 -27.19
CA GLU A 142 29.32 18.83 -26.42
C GLU A 142 28.49 17.65 -26.94
N GLU A 143 28.49 17.39 -28.25
CA GLU A 143 27.78 16.27 -28.88
C GLU A 143 28.41 14.89 -28.56
N LEU A 144 29.65 14.86 -28.06
CA LEU A 144 30.38 13.65 -27.69
C LEU A 144 30.31 13.33 -26.18
N ASN A 145 29.67 14.19 -25.39
CA ASN A 145 29.54 14.00 -23.95
C ASN A 145 28.48 12.93 -23.64
N CYS A 146 28.74 12.12 -22.59
CA CYS A 146 27.71 11.23 -22.05
C CYS A 146 26.51 12.06 -21.55
N GLU A 147 25.31 11.57 -21.77
CA GLU A 147 24.06 12.19 -21.34
C GLU A 147 23.57 11.53 -20.05
N VAL A 148 23.34 12.33 -19.00
CA VAL A 148 22.73 11.85 -17.77
C VAL A 148 21.34 11.25 -18.04
N PRO A 149 20.90 10.22 -17.30
CA PRO A 149 19.61 9.61 -17.55
C PRO A 149 18.47 10.60 -17.30
N ARG A 150 17.44 10.54 -18.15
CA ARG A 150 16.20 11.31 -18.04
C ARG A 150 15.01 10.37 -18.04
N ILE A 151 14.17 10.45 -17.02
CA ILE A 151 12.90 9.71 -16.96
C ILE A 151 11.94 10.28 -18.01
N THR A 152 11.38 9.39 -18.83
CA THR A 152 10.35 9.72 -19.85
C THR A 152 8.98 9.17 -19.49
N SER A 153 8.90 8.21 -18.56
CA SER A 153 7.64 7.71 -18.00
C SER A 153 7.78 7.46 -16.50
N GLU A 154 6.95 8.13 -15.71
CA GLU A 154 6.84 7.93 -14.27
C GLU A 154 5.88 6.76 -13.96
N PRO A 155 6.08 6.04 -12.84
CA PRO A 155 5.10 5.08 -12.34
C PRO A 155 3.94 5.79 -11.65
N GLN A 156 2.88 5.04 -11.34
CA GLN A 156 1.72 5.51 -10.58
C GLN A 156 1.43 4.58 -9.41
N ASP A 157 0.69 5.08 -8.42
CA ASP A 157 0.12 4.25 -7.35
C ASP A 157 -0.76 3.14 -7.96
N VAL A 158 -0.69 1.94 -7.38
CA VAL A 158 -1.50 0.81 -7.82
C VAL A 158 -2.22 0.20 -6.63
N ASP A 159 -3.53 0.06 -6.78
CA ASP A 159 -4.39 -0.69 -5.88
C ASP A 159 -4.69 -2.06 -6.53
N VAL A 160 -4.33 -3.16 -5.85
CA VAL A 160 -4.35 -4.50 -6.44
C VAL A 160 -5.05 -5.53 -5.55
N THR A 161 -5.76 -6.47 -6.18
CA THR A 161 -6.34 -7.64 -5.53
C THR A 161 -5.46 -8.88 -5.68
N SER A 162 -5.67 -9.88 -4.83
CA SER A 162 -4.88 -11.13 -4.83
C SER A 162 -4.83 -11.80 -6.20
N GLY A 163 -3.65 -12.30 -6.59
CA GLY A 163 -3.42 -13.06 -7.81
C GLY A 163 -3.28 -12.23 -9.10
N ASN A 164 -3.60 -10.94 -9.07
CA ASN A 164 -3.43 -10.06 -10.24
C ASN A 164 -1.95 -9.75 -10.50
N THR A 165 -1.64 -9.40 -11.74
CA THR A 165 -0.31 -8.92 -12.15
C THR A 165 -0.27 -7.38 -12.13
N VAL A 166 0.78 -6.82 -11.54
CA VAL A 166 1.00 -5.37 -11.42
C VAL A 166 2.14 -4.93 -12.32
N TYR A 167 2.02 -3.74 -12.89
CA TYR A 167 3.03 -3.09 -13.71
C TYR A 167 3.36 -1.71 -13.15
N PHE A 168 4.62 -1.50 -12.78
CA PHE A 168 5.15 -0.16 -12.51
C PHE A 168 6.01 0.27 -13.69
N THR A 169 5.50 1.23 -14.46
CA THR A 169 6.20 1.74 -15.65
C THR A 169 7.34 2.66 -15.26
N CYS A 170 8.53 2.41 -15.79
CA CYS A 170 9.65 3.34 -15.69
C CYS A 170 10.47 3.27 -16.97
N ARG A 171 10.42 4.35 -17.75
CA ARG A 171 11.21 4.48 -18.99
C ARG A 171 12.19 5.61 -18.81
N ALA A 172 13.43 5.40 -19.23
CA ALA A 172 14.47 6.40 -19.17
C ALA A 172 15.34 6.39 -20.43
N GLU A 173 15.74 7.57 -20.85
CA GLU A 173 16.67 7.81 -21.95
C GLU A 173 17.99 8.33 -21.39
N GLY A 174 19.09 8.14 -22.11
CA GLY A 174 20.42 8.61 -21.73
C GLY A 174 21.48 7.94 -22.57
N ASN A 175 22.69 8.48 -22.57
CA ASN A 175 23.81 7.91 -23.30
C ASN A 175 25.04 7.75 -22.40
N PRO A 176 25.53 6.53 -22.15
CA PRO A 176 24.98 5.22 -22.55
C PRO A 176 23.56 4.96 -22.04
N LYS A 177 22.85 4.02 -22.69
CA LYS A 177 21.51 3.58 -22.29
C LYS A 177 21.51 3.25 -20.80
N PRO A 178 20.64 3.88 -19.99
CA PRO A 178 20.67 3.69 -18.54
C PRO A 178 20.21 2.29 -18.15
N GLN A 179 20.83 1.75 -17.10
CA GLN A 179 20.33 0.58 -16.38
C GLN A 179 19.18 1.01 -15.46
N ILE A 180 18.08 0.27 -15.50
CA ILE A 180 16.92 0.47 -14.63
C ILE A 180 17.03 -0.43 -13.40
N ILE A 181 16.89 0.17 -12.23
CA ILE A 181 16.93 -0.49 -10.92
C ILE A 181 15.68 -0.09 -10.15
N TRP A 182 14.89 -1.06 -9.72
CA TRP A 182 13.72 -0.82 -8.86
C TRP A 182 14.08 -0.96 -7.39
N LEU A 183 13.56 -0.06 -6.57
CA LEU A 183 13.69 -0.08 -5.13
C LEU A 183 12.32 -0.33 -4.49
N ARG A 184 12.28 -1.16 -3.45
CA ARG A 184 11.14 -1.32 -2.54
C ARG A 184 11.56 -0.91 -1.14
N ASN A 185 10.86 0.05 -0.55
CA ASN A 185 11.18 0.61 0.77
C ASN A 185 12.66 1.03 0.87
N ASN A 186 13.15 1.72 -0.16
CA ASN A 186 14.54 2.18 -0.33
C ASN A 186 15.61 1.10 -0.53
N ASN A 187 15.25 -0.17 -0.61
CA ASN A 187 16.19 -1.27 -0.89
C ASN A 187 16.05 -1.73 -2.34
N ALA A 188 17.18 -1.94 -3.03
CA ALA A 188 17.16 -2.44 -4.40
C ALA A 188 16.53 -3.83 -4.45
N LEU A 189 15.55 -4.01 -5.34
CA LEU A 189 14.96 -5.31 -5.62
C LEU A 189 15.92 -6.16 -6.44
N ASN A 190 16.10 -7.40 -6.00
CA ASN A 190 16.81 -8.40 -6.77
C ASN A 190 15.79 -9.35 -7.40
N MET A 191 15.68 -9.31 -8.73
CA MET A 191 14.72 -10.11 -9.48
C MET A 191 14.95 -11.62 -9.34
N ARG A 192 16.11 -12.05 -8.82
CA ARG A 192 16.42 -13.47 -8.58
C ARG A 192 15.84 -14.00 -7.26
N ASP A 193 15.50 -13.12 -6.33
CA ASP A 193 15.02 -13.51 -5.00
C ASP A 193 13.55 -13.92 -5.03
N ASP A 194 12.82 -13.53 -6.08
CA ASP A 194 11.40 -13.82 -6.24
C ASP A 194 11.06 -14.05 -7.72
N SER A 195 10.64 -15.27 -8.06
CA SER A 195 10.32 -15.67 -9.44
C SER A 195 9.13 -14.93 -10.05
N ARG A 196 8.36 -14.20 -9.24
CA ARG A 196 7.21 -13.39 -9.69
C ARG A 196 7.63 -12.02 -10.20
N LEU A 197 8.83 -11.56 -9.84
CA LEU A 197 9.36 -10.26 -10.23
C LEU A 197 10.08 -10.38 -11.57
N ASN A 198 9.67 -9.55 -12.52
CA ASN A 198 10.26 -9.50 -13.85
C ASN A 198 10.52 -8.05 -14.25
N LEU A 199 11.69 -7.79 -14.84
CA LEU A 199 12.01 -6.49 -15.45
C LEU A 199 11.85 -6.62 -16.96
N LEU A 200 10.89 -5.87 -17.52
CA LEU A 200 10.66 -5.84 -18.97
C LEU A 200 11.75 -5.01 -19.67
N GLU A 201 11.90 -5.20 -20.99
CA GLU A 201 12.96 -4.52 -21.79
C GLU A 201 12.87 -2.99 -21.76
N ASP A 202 11.68 -2.44 -21.53
CA ASP A 202 11.43 -1.01 -21.45
C ASP A 202 11.67 -0.42 -20.05
N GLY A 203 12.03 -1.25 -19.06
CA GLY A 203 12.27 -0.83 -17.67
C GLY A 203 11.07 -1.01 -16.73
N THR A 204 9.92 -1.48 -17.23
CA THR A 204 8.73 -1.74 -16.41
C THR A 204 8.97 -2.91 -15.47
N LEU A 205 8.68 -2.72 -14.17
CA LEU A 205 8.62 -3.79 -13.19
C LEU A 205 7.27 -4.49 -13.28
N MET A 206 7.29 -5.78 -13.55
CA MET A 206 6.13 -6.66 -13.51
C MET A 206 6.18 -7.53 -12.25
N ILE A 207 5.10 -7.54 -11.48
CA ILE A 207 4.91 -8.40 -10.30
C ILE A 207 3.72 -9.31 -10.59
N GLN A 208 3.97 -10.60 -10.81
CA GLN A 208 2.92 -11.60 -11.03
C GLN A 208 2.40 -12.14 -9.69
N ASP A 209 1.18 -12.69 -9.69
CA ASP A 209 0.58 -13.33 -8.50
C ASP A 209 0.78 -12.47 -7.24
N THR A 210 0.25 -11.24 -7.28
CA THR A 210 0.53 -10.25 -6.22
C THR A 210 -0.03 -10.71 -4.88
N ARG A 211 0.75 -10.49 -3.81
CA ARG A 211 0.49 -10.90 -2.43
C ARG A 211 0.54 -9.71 -1.49
N GLU A 212 0.05 -9.91 -0.27
CA GLU A 212 0.10 -8.90 0.79
C GLU A 212 1.55 -8.44 1.09
N THR A 213 2.51 -9.36 1.01
CA THR A 213 3.94 -9.09 1.23
C THR A 213 4.58 -8.21 0.17
N ASP A 214 3.90 -7.96 -0.94
CA ASP A 214 4.39 -7.06 -1.99
C ASP A 214 4.03 -5.61 -1.70
N GLN A 215 3.17 -5.32 -0.72
CA GLN A 215 2.87 -3.94 -0.33
C GLN A 215 4.14 -3.16 0.02
N GLY A 216 4.15 -1.88 -0.34
CA GLY A 216 5.24 -0.99 0.00
C GLY A 216 5.38 0.18 -0.94
N VAL A 217 6.44 0.94 -0.72
CA VAL A 217 6.81 2.09 -1.52
C VAL A 217 7.83 1.67 -2.57
N TYR A 218 7.48 1.87 -3.84
CA TYR A 218 8.30 1.54 -4.99
C TYR A 218 8.89 2.82 -5.59
N GLN A 219 10.14 2.73 -6.04
CA GLN A 219 10.82 3.81 -6.73
C GLN A 219 11.72 3.24 -7.83
N CYS A 220 11.72 3.85 -9.00
CA CYS A 220 12.65 3.50 -10.06
C CYS A 220 13.88 4.41 -10.01
N MET A 221 15.05 3.84 -10.30
CA MET A 221 16.31 4.54 -10.47
C MET A 221 16.92 4.17 -11.82
N ALA A 222 17.17 5.17 -12.65
CA ALA A 222 17.90 5.02 -13.90
C ALA A 222 19.34 5.51 -13.73
N LYS A 223 20.32 4.68 -14.08
CA LYS A 223 21.74 4.93 -13.84
C LYS A 223 22.60 4.62 -15.05
N ASN A 224 23.52 5.52 -15.38
CA ASN A 224 24.62 5.27 -16.32
C ASN A 224 25.93 5.89 -15.77
N VAL A 225 26.97 5.97 -16.60
CA VAL A 225 28.27 6.53 -16.19
C VAL A 225 28.27 8.05 -16.05
N ALA A 226 27.33 8.77 -16.66
CA ALA A 226 27.19 10.22 -16.49
C ALA A 226 26.44 10.59 -15.21
N GLY A 227 25.55 9.73 -14.71
CA GLY A 227 24.86 9.99 -13.45
C GLY A 227 23.70 9.03 -13.19
N GLU A 228 22.89 9.41 -12.20
CA GLU A 228 21.68 8.69 -11.80
C GLU A 228 20.52 9.66 -11.56
N VAL A 229 19.30 9.19 -11.86
CA VAL A 229 18.05 9.90 -11.59
C VAL A 229 17.04 8.92 -11.01
N LYS A 230 16.16 9.40 -10.12
CA LYS A 230 15.10 8.60 -9.51
C LYS A 230 13.73 9.19 -9.83
N THR A 231 12.73 8.33 -9.97
CA THR A 231 11.32 8.72 -10.10
C THR A 231 10.77 9.22 -8.77
N SER A 232 9.55 9.75 -8.80
CA SER A 232 8.74 9.84 -7.58
C SER A 232 8.52 8.46 -6.95
N GLN A 233 8.26 8.45 -5.64
CA GLN A 233 7.85 7.26 -4.91
C GLN A 233 6.35 6.99 -5.14
N VAL A 234 6.00 5.73 -5.39
CA VAL A 234 4.62 5.27 -5.57
C VAL A 234 4.32 4.11 -4.63
N THR A 235 3.06 3.89 -4.30
CA THR A 235 2.62 2.89 -3.33
C THR A 235 1.88 1.74 -4.01
N LEU A 236 2.25 0.50 -3.68
CA LEU A 236 1.43 -0.68 -3.95
C LEU A 236 0.53 -0.95 -2.75
N ARG A 237 -0.80 -0.84 -2.93
CA ARG A 237 -1.80 -1.17 -1.90
C ARG A 237 -2.48 -2.48 -2.26
N TYR A 238 -2.33 -3.48 -1.41
CA TYR A 238 -2.94 -4.80 -1.60
C TYR A 238 -4.26 -4.91 -0.84
N PHE A 239 -5.33 -5.26 -1.55
CA PHE A 239 -6.68 -5.36 -1.02
C PHE A 239 -7.22 -6.79 -1.00
N GLY A 240 -6.37 -7.83 -1.02
CA GLY A 240 -6.84 -9.23 -0.99
C GLY A 240 -7.73 -9.62 -2.17
N ALA A 241 -8.28 -10.83 -2.19
CA ALA A 241 -9.31 -11.21 -3.17
C ALA A 241 -10.67 -10.65 -2.71
N PRO A 242 -11.47 -10.01 -3.58
CA PRO A 242 -12.81 -9.58 -3.21
C PRO A 242 -13.62 -10.76 -2.67
N SER A 243 -14.19 -10.61 -1.49
CA SER A 243 -15.02 -11.62 -0.86
C SER A 243 -16.29 -10.98 -0.29
N ARG A 244 -17.42 -11.63 -0.54
CA ARG A 244 -18.71 -11.21 0.00
C ARG A 244 -18.68 -11.16 1.54
N PRO A 245 -19.45 -10.29 2.19
CA PRO A 245 -19.54 -10.30 3.64
C PRO A 245 -20.02 -11.65 4.18
N SER A 246 -19.54 -12.01 5.36
CA SER A 246 -20.03 -13.14 6.16
C SER A 246 -20.10 -12.73 7.61
N PHE A 247 -21.19 -13.05 8.30
CA PHE A 247 -21.31 -12.75 9.72
C PHE A 247 -20.28 -13.55 10.53
N VAL A 248 -19.58 -12.85 11.42
CA VAL A 248 -18.79 -13.45 12.50
C VAL A 248 -19.66 -13.56 13.74
N ILE A 249 -20.39 -12.48 14.07
CA ILE A 249 -21.38 -12.43 15.14
C ILE A 249 -22.68 -11.89 14.57
N GLN A 250 -23.76 -12.65 14.75
CA GLN A 250 -25.12 -12.20 14.45
C GLN A 250 -25.80 -11.75 15.73
N PRO A 251 -26.64 -10.70 15.66
CA PRO A 251 -27.37 -10.26 16.83
C PRO A 251 -28.38 -11.31 17.29
N GLN A 252 -28.59 -11.38 18.59
CA GLN A 252 -29.49 -12.33 19.24
C GLN A 252 -30.59 -11.58 19.98
N ASN A 253 -31.76 -12.21 20.08
CA ASN A 253 -32.86 -11.67 20.87
C ASN A 253 -32.40 -11.47 22.31
N THR A 254 -32.68 -10.30 22.87
CA THR A 254 -32.21 -9.90 24.20
C THR A 254 -33.35 -9.29 25.00
N GLU A 255 -33.42 -9.65 26.28
CA GLU A 255 -34.33 -9.07 27.26
C GLU A 255 -33.58 -8.06 28.11
N VAL A 256 -34.18 -6.90 28.40
CA VAL A 256 -33.56 -5.83 29.19
C VAL A 256 -34.62 -5.11 30.01
N LEU A 257 -34.28 -4.71 31.24
CA LEU A 257 -35.18 -3.94 32.09
C LEU A 257 -35.20 -2.46 31.69
N VAL A 258 -36.35 -1.80 31.86
CA VAL A 258 -36.47 -0.35 31.71
C VAL A 258 -35.43 0.36 32.58
N GLY A 259 -34.71 1.32 31.99
CA GLY A 259 -33.65 2.10 32.64
C GLY A 259 -32.25 1.50 32.54
N GLU A 260 -32.11 0.21 32.20
CA GLU A 260 -30.81 -0.42 31.98
C GLU A 260 -30.25 -0.09 30.58
N SER A 261 -29.09 -0.63 30.24
CA SER A 261 -28.48 -0.48 28.91
C SER A 261 -28.33 -1.85 28.26
N VAL A 262 -28.39 -1.90 26.93
CA VAL A 262 -28.27 -3.13 26.14
C VAL A 262 -27.37 -2.93 24.93
N THR A 263 -26.64 -3.98 24.55
CA THR A 263 -25.88 -4.03 23.29
C THR A 263 -26.32 -5.23 22.46
N LEU A 264 -26.75 -5.00 21.22
CA LEU A 264 -26.88 -6.06 20.22
C LEU A 264 -25.58 -6.16 19.41
N GLU A 265 -24.84 -7.25 19.59
CA GLU A 265 -23.58 -7.46 18.87
C GLU A 265 -23.83 -7.81 17.40
N CYS A 266 -23.06 -7.19 16.50
CA CYS A 266 -23.06 -7.56 15.09
C CYS A 266 -21.70 -7.25 14.46
N SER A 267 -21.08 -8.26 13.86
CA SER A 267 -19.81 -8.11 13.17
C SER A 267 -19.74 -9.04 11.96
N ALA A 268 -19.03 -8.60 10.93
CA ALA A 268 -18.85 -9.34 9.70
C ALA A 268 -17.41 -9.22 9.18
N THR A 269 -16.99 -10.27 8.48
CA THR A 269 -15.74 -10.32 7.72
C THR A 269 -16.06 -10.30 6.23
N GLY A 270 -15.07 -9.97 5.42
CA GLY A 270 -15.19 -9.85 3.97
C GLY A 270 -14.12 -8.91 3.45
N GLN A 271 -13.94 -8.88 2.14
CA GLN A 271 -12.93 -8.06 1.51
C GLN A 271 -13.55 -7.27 0.35
N PRO A 272 -13.54 -5.93 0.41
CA PRO A 272 -13.11 -5.07 1.52
C PRO A 272 -13.86 -5.31 2.83
N GLN A 273 -13.27 -4.92 3.96
CA GLN A 273 -13.87 -5.04 5.30
C GLN A 273 -15.29 -4.43 5.30
N PRO A 274 -16.34 -5.20 5.66
CA PRO A 274 -17.71 -4.71 5.57
C PRO A 274 -17.99 -3.58 6.56
N ARG A 275 -18.74 -2.57 6.11
CA ARG A 275 -19.33 -1.55 6.97
C ARG A 275 -20.60 -2.10 7.63
N VAL A 276 -20.65 -2.04 8.95
CA VAL A 276 -21.85 -2.38 9.73
C VAL A 276 -22.75 -1.16 9.88
N SER A 277 -24.06 -1.36 9.72
CA SER A 277 -25.10 -0.36 9.93
C SER A 277 -26.36 -1.02 10.48
N TRP A 278 -27.25 -0.22 11.06
CA TRP A 278 -28.42 -0.71 11.79
C TRP A 278 -29.68 0.05 11.42
N THR A 279 -30.81 -0.64 11.52
CA THR A 279 -32.17 -0.08 11.37
C THR A 279 -33.06 -0.61 12.48
N LYS A 280 -34.14 0.12 12.79
CA LYS A 280 -35.24 -0.37 13.62
C LYS A 280 -36.35 -0.91 12.70
N GLY A 281 -36.75 -2.16 12.92
CA GLY A 281 -37.54 -2.94 11.97
C GLY A 281 -36.71 -3.32 10.74
N ASP A 282 -37.35 -3.42 9.58
CA ASP A 282 -36.68 -3.91 8.37
C ASP A 282 -35.84 -2.83 7.65
N ARG A 283 -36.28 -1.57 7.68
CA ARG A 283 -35.65 -0.47 6.91
C ARG A 283 -35.74 0.91 7.54
N THR A 284 -36.30 1.06 8.75
CA THR A 284 -36.43 2.39 9.37
C THR A 284 -35.07 2.81 9.93
N PRO A 285 -34.51 3.97 9.54
CA PRO A 285 -33.29 4.46 10.16
C PRO A 285 -33.42 4.52 11.67
N LEU A 286 -32.32 4.31 12.39
CA LEU A 286 -32.32 4.48 13.83
C LEU A 286 -32.80 5.91 14.19
N PRO A 287 -33.60 6.07 15.25
CA PRO A 287 -33.99 7.40 15.73
C PRO A 287 -32.75 8.25 16.03
N ASN A 288 -32.83 9.55 15.78
CA ASN A 288 -31.80 10.49 16.22
C ASN A 288 -31.92 10.71 17.73
N ASP A 289 -31.35 9.79 18.51
CA ASP A 289 -31.41 9.75 19.96
C ASP A 289 -29.99 9.57 20.53
N ALA A 290 -29.58 10.46 21.43
CA ALA A 290 -28.24 10.45 22.01
C ALA A 290 -27.93 9.17 22.82
N ARG A 291 -28.97 8.44 23.26
CA ARG A 291 -28.83 7.17 23.97
C ARG A 291 -28.42 6.02 23.07
N ILE A 292 -28.63 6.16 21.76
CA ILE A 292 -28.40 5.11 20.76
C ILE A 292 -27.09 5.37 20.04
N ASN A 293 -26.14 4.43 20.12
CA ASN A 293 -24.85 4.53 19.48
C ASN A 293 -24.44 3.20 18.83
N ILE A 294 -23.66 3.27 17.75
CA ILE A 294 -23.00 2.09 17.17
C ILE A 294 -21.58 2.03 17.73
N THR A 295 -21.22 0.92 18.35
CA THR A 295 -19.89 0.70 18.92
C THR A 295 -18.83 0.55 17.80
N PRO A 296 -17.53 0.72 18.10
CA PRO A 296 -16.46 0.46 17.13
C PRO A 296 -16.44 -0.98 16.59
N SER A 297 -16.97 -1.96 17.35
CA SER A 297 -17.12 -3.35 16.91
C SER A 297 -18.32 -3.58 15.98
N GLY A 298 -19.18 -2.58 15.79
CA GLY A 298 -20.39 -2.67 14.97
C GLY A 298 -21.67 -3.01 15.76
N GLY A 299 -21.59 -3.16 17.08
CA GLY A 299 -22.74 -3.43 17.93
C GLY A 299 -23.66 -2.22 18.10
N LEU A 300 -24.97 -2.45 18.26
CA LEU A 300 -25.94 -1.41 18.57
C LEU A 300 -26.11 -1.29 20.08
N TYR A 301 -25.70 -0.17 20.65
CA TYR A 301 -25.78 0.12 22.08
C TYR A 301 -26.88 1.14 22.37
N ILE A 302 -27.75 0.83 23.34
CA ILE A 302 -28.84 1.70 23.79
C ILE A 302 -28.73 1.90 25.29
N GLN A 303 -28.61 3.15 25.73
CA GLN A 303 -28.59 3.55 27.14
C GLN A 303 -29.99 3.87 27.65
N GLN A 304 -30.20 3.65 28.95
CA GLN A 304 -31.44 4.03 29.65
C GLN A 304 -32.69 3.60 28.86
N VAL A 305 -32.80 2.30 28.60
CA VAL A 305 -33.81 1.71 27.74
C VAL A 305 -35.21 2.09 28.21
N VAL A 306 -36.06 2.54 27.29
CA VAL A 306 -37.48 2.81 27.54
C VAL A 306 -38.36 1.81 26.80
N GLN A 307 -39.64 1.71 27.18
CA GLN A 307 -40.57 0.75 26.56
C GLN A 307 -40.64 0.89 25.02
N ALA A 308 -40.53 2.12 24.52
CA ALA A 308 -40.57 2.41 23.09
C ALA A 308 -39.33 1.90 22.32
N ASP A 309 -38.21 1.58 22.99
CA ASP A 309 -37.02 1.01 22.37
C ASP A 309 -37.21 -0.48 22.04
N GLY A 310 -38.25 -1.13 22.56
CA GLY A 310 -38.56 -2.51 22.20
C GLY A 310 -38.89 -2.69 20.72
N GLY A 311 -38.65 -3.90 20.21
CA GLY A 311 -38.98 -4.30 18.85
C GLY A 311 -37.83 -4.94 18.09
N GLN A 312 -38.02 -5.09 16.79
CA GLN A 312 -37.04 -5.68 15.87
C GLN A 312 -35.95 -4.66 15.52
N TYR A 313 -34.71 -5.14 15.43
CA TYR A 313 -33.56 -4.41 14.93
C TYR A 313 -32.84 -5.26 13.89
N THR A 314 -32.45 -4.63 12.79
CA THR A 314 -31.77 -5.31 11.68
C THR A 314 -30.38 -4.73 11.49
N CYS A 315 -29.37 -5.60 11.62
CA CYS A 315 -28.00 -5.29 11.28
C CYS A 315 -27.75 -5.57 9.80
N PHE A 316 -27.08 -4.65 9.12
CA PHE A 316 -26.60 -4.78 7.75
C PHE A 316 -25.08 -4.71 7.71
N ALA A 317 -24.45 -5.69 7.07
CA ALA A 317 -23.02 -5.67 6.78
C ALA A 317 -22.80 -5.63 5.27
N SER A 318 -22.15 -4.56 4.79
CA SER A 318 -22.05 -4.25 3.37
C SER A 318 -20.61 -3.96 2.94
N ASN A 319 -20.19 -4.53 1.82
CA ASN A 319 -19.03 -4.07 1.06
C ASN A 319 -19.41 -3.89 -0.42
N ASN A 320 -18.45 -3.59 -1.29
CA ASN A 320 -18.71 -3.38 -2.71
C ASN A 320 -19.07 -4.66 -3.49
N VAL A 321 -19.03 -5.83 -2.85
CA VAL A 321 -19.38 -7.13 -3.47
C VAL A 321 -20.84 -7.49 -3.16
N ASP A 322 -21.24 -7.42 -1.89
CA ASP A 322 -22.57 -7.85 -1.45
C ASP A 322 -22.97 -7.17 -0.13
N THR A 323 -24.25 -7.29 0.23
CA THR A 323 -24.80 -6.84 1.52
C THR A 323 -25.63 -7.94 2.16
N ILE A 324 -25.24 -8.36 3.36
CA ILE A 324 -25.96 -9.35 4.17
C ILE A 324 -26.66 -8.68 5.35
N HIS A 325 -27.71 -9.31 5.89
CA HIS A 325 -28.45 -8.78 7.03
C HIS A 325 -28.87 -9.89 8.02
N ALA A 326 -29.04 -9.50 9.28
CA ALA A 326 -29.53 -10.36 10.36
C ALA A 326 -30.39 -9.53 11.33
N THR A 327 -31.42 -10.16 11.89
CA THR A 327 -32.46 -9.51 12.70
C THR A 327 -32.47 -10.06 14.12
N ALA A 328 -32.69 -9.19 15.10
CA ALA A 328 -32.93 -9.56 16.49
C ALA A 328 -34.00 -8.69 17.13
N TYR A 329 -34.59 -9.16 18.23
CA TYR A 329 -35.59 -8.43 19.01
C TYR A 329 -35.02 -7.96 20.34
N ILE A 330 -35.29 -6.70 20.69
CA ILE A 330 -35.15 -6.20 22.05
C ILE A 330 -36.52 -6.30 22.73
N ILE A 331 -36.57 -7.09 23.80
CA ILE A 331 -37.76 -7.27 24.63
C ILE A 331 -37.56 -6.43 25.90
N VAL A 332 -38.27 -5.31 25.98
CA VAL A 332 -38.17 -4.40 27.14
C VAL A 332 -39.12 -4.85 28.23
N GLN A 333 -38.55 -5.24 29.36
CA GLN A 333 -39.24 -5.69 30.54
C GLN A 333 -39.38 -4.57 31.58
N ALA A 334 -40.49 -4.56 32.29
CA ALA A 334 -40.78 -3.59 33.33
C ALA A 334 -41.27 -4.31 34.58
N ILE A 335 -40.63 -4.02 35.72
CA ILE A 335 -41.09 -4.53 37.01
C ILE A 335 -42.53 -4.09 37.28
N PRO A 336 -43.30 -4.85 38.07
CA PRO A 336 -44.68 -4.50 38.34
C PRO A 336 -44.80 -3.14 39.03
N GLN A 337 -45.75 -2.32 38.61
CA GLN A 337 -46.09 -1.03 39.21
C GLN A 337 -47.59 -0.94 39.44
N PHE A 338 -48.01 -0.65 40.67
CA PHE A 338 -49.42 -0.50 40.99
C PHE A 338 -50.03 0.69 40.24
N THR A 339 -51.12 0.43 39.53
CA THR A 339 -51.97 1.44 38.90
C THR A 339 -53.15 1.80 39.79
N VAL A 340 -53.60 0.85 40.60
CA VAL A 340 -54.63 1.04 41.63
C VAL A 340 -54.17 0.35 42.90
N THR A 341 -54.14 1.10 44.01
CA THR A 341 -53.82 0.58 45.34
C THR A 341 -55.07 0.55 46.22
N PRO A 342 -55.21 -0.46 47.09
CA PRO A 342 -56.28 -0.49 48.08
C PRO A 342 -56.07 0.60 49.13
N HIS A 343 -57.16 1.05 49.74
CA HIS A 343 -57.16 2.04 50.81
C HIS A 343 -57.91 1.50 52.02
N ASP A 344 -57.53 1.95 53.21
CA ASP A 344 -58.11 1.51 54.47
C ASP A 344 -59.62 1.73 54.50
N GLN A 345 -60.36 0.74 54.99
CA GLN A 345 -61.82 0.79 55.03
C GLN A 345 -62.35 0.33 56.38
N SER A 346 -63.34 1.09 56.88
CA SER A 346 -64.16 0.70 58.02
C SER A 346 -65.53 0.24 57.54
N VAL A 347 -65.92 -1.00 57.85
CA VAL A 347 -67.13 -1.63 57.32
C VAL A 347 -67.96 -2.22 58.45
N LEU A 348 -69.27 -2.01 58.40
CA LEU A 348 -70.21 -2.60 59.35
C LEU A 348 -70.26 -4.12 59.18
N GLU A 349 -70.30 -4.83 60.31
CA GLU A 349 -70.43 -6.29 60.30
C GLU A 349 -71.61 -6.77 59.44
N GLY A 350 -71.38 -7.79 58.62
CA GLY A 350 -72.34 -8.36 57.67
C GLY A 350 -72.35 -7.73 56.27
N HIS A 351 -71.68 -6.59 56.05
CA HIS A 351 -71.58 -5.96 54.72
C HIS A 351 -70.48 -6.60 53.86
N THR A 352 -70.36 -6.14 52.62
CA THR A 352 -69.30 -6.55 51.68
C THR A 352 -68.28 -5.41 51.55
N VAL A 353 -67.00 -5.77 51.48
CA VAL A 353 -65.91 -4.83 51.23
C VAL A 353 -65.11 -5.27 50.01
N ASP A 354 -64.68 -4.28 49.23
CA ASP A 354 -63.81 -4.46 48.06
C ASP A 354 -62.52 -3.67 48.25
N PHE A 355 -61.40 -4.36 48.10
CA PHE A 355 -60.08 -3.77 48.06
C PHE A 355 -59.53 -3.88 46.64
N PRO A 356 -59.66 -2.82 45.81
CA PRO A 356 -59.14 -2.86 44.44
C PRO A 356 -57.62 -2.89 44.46
N CYS A 357 -57.03 -3.70 43.58
CA CYS A 357 -55.60 -3.76 43.41
C CYS A 357 -55.28 -4.15 41.97
N GLU A 358 -54.65 -3.23 41.25
CA GLU A 358 -54.27 -3.39 39.85
C GLU A 358 -52.81 -2.98 39.68
N ALA A 359 -52.10 -3.71 38.83
CA ALA A 359 -50.71 -3.40 38.50
C ALA A 359 -50.45 -3.55 37.01
N SER A 360 -49.57 -2.69 36.51
CA SER A 360 -48.98 -2.75 35.18
C SER A 360 -47.57 -3.34 35.26
N GLY A 361 -47.01 -3.74 34.12
CA GLY A 361 -45.67 -4.32 34.03
C GLY A 361 -45.56 -5.23 32.81
N TYR A 362 -44.33 -5.60 32.44
CA TYR A 362 -44.08 -6.58 31.39
C TYR A 362 -42.96 -7.55 31.81
N PRO A 363 -43.22 -8.87 31.85
CA PRO A 363 -44.49 -9.54 31.58
C PRO A 363 -45.63 -9.10 32.52
N GLN A 364 -46.88 -9.23 32.07
CA GLN A 364 -48.05 -8.76 32.85
C GLN A 364 -48.08 -9.42 34.25
N PRO A 365 -48.16 -8.64 35.34
CA PRO A 365 -48.10 -9.18 36.69
C PRO A 365 -49.40 -9.89 37.09
N VAL A 366 -49.26 -10.93 37.90
CA VAL A 366 -50.37 -11.62 38.56
C VAL A 366 -50.60 -11.01 39.94
N ILE A 367 -51.85 -10.69 40.25
CA ILE A 367 -52.25 -10.17 41.56
C ILE A 367 -52.53 -11.34 42.52
N ALA A 368 -51.91 -11.29 43.69
CA ALA A 368 -52.11 -12.23 44.78
C ALA A 368 -52.35 -11.48 46.10
N TRP A 369 -53.14 -12.07 46.99
CA TRP A 369 -53.47 -11.47 48.28
C TRP A 369 -53.04 -12.36 49.44
N THR A 370 -52.51 -11.73 50.48
CA THR A 370 -52.05 -12.39 51.71
C THR A 370 -52.59 -11.68 52.95
N ARG A 371 -52.67 -12.42 54.07
CA ARG A 371 -53.00 -11.89 55.40
C ARG A 371 -52.03 -12.48 56.42
N GLY A 372 -51.39 -11.63 57.21
CA GLY A 372 -50.34 -12.06 58.16
C GLY A 372 -49.19 -12.82 57.49
N GLY A 373 -48.82 -12.44 56.26
CA GLY A 373 -47.76 -13.08 55.47
C GLY A 373 -48.14 -14.42 54.81
N SER A 374 -49.33 -14.97 55.07
CA SER A 374 -49.80 -16.21 54.46
C SER A 374 -50.81 -15.95 53.33
N PRO A 375 -50.84 -16.78 52.26
CA PRO A 375 -51.89 -16.72 51.24
C PRO A 375 -53.28 -16.72 51.87
N LEU A 376 -54.15 -15.82 51.43
CA LEU A 376 -55.54 -15.84 51.87
C LEU A 376 -56.18 -17.17 51.46
N PRO A 377 -56.82 -17.91 52.38
CA PRO A 377 -57.62 -19.05 52.00
C PRO A 377 -58.83 -18.54 51.21
N LEU A 378 -58.77 -18.66 49.89
CA LEU A 378 -59.88 -18.29 49.00
C LEU A 378 -61.05 -19.24 49.27
N ASP A 379 -62.16 -18.69 49.75
CA ASP A 379 -63.37 -19.41 50.12
C ASP A 379 -64.60 -18.74 49.48
N ARG A 380 -65.82 -19.13 49.89
CA ARG A 380 -67.05 -18.50 49.36
C ARG A 380 -67.21 -17.04 49.77
N ARG A 381 -66.48 -16.56 50.80
CA ARG A 381 -66.53 -15.19 51.29
C ARG A 381 -65.39 -14.32 50.75
N HIS A 382 -64.19 -14.86 50.63
CA HIS A 382 -62.97 -14.20 50.16
C HIS A 382 -62.67 -14.61 48.71
N VAL A 383 -62.90 -13.70 47.78
CA VAL A 383 -62.70 -13.94 46.35
C VAL A 383 -61.82 -12.86 45.76
N VAL A 384 -60.82 -13.25 44.97
CA VAL A 384 -60.07 -12.32 44.12
C VAL A 384 -60.73 -12.29 42.75
N LEU A 385 -61.26 -11.14 42.36
CA LEU A 385 -61.89 -10.93 41.06
C LEU A 385 -60.84 -10.93 39.95
N SER A 386 -61.26 -11.08 38.69
CA SER A 386 -60.35 -11.03 37.52
C SER A 386 -59.63 -9.68 37.37
N SER A 387 -60.17 -8.61 37.96
CA SER A 387 -59.51 -7.30 38.09
C SER A 387 -58.40 -7.25 39.14
N GLY A 388 -58.17 -8.32 39.91
CA GLY A 388 -57.24 -8.32 41.05
C GLY A 388 -57.84 -7.79 42.37
N THR A 389 -59.09 -7.32 42.35
CA THR A 389 -59.79 -6.83 43.54
C THR A 389 -60.09 -7.97 44.52
N LEU A 390 -59.70 -7.82 45.79
CA LEU A 390 -60.14 -8.70 46.87
C LEU A 390 -61.52 -8.28 47.35
N ARG A 391 -62.50 -9.17 47.20
CA ARG A 391 -63.85 -9.02 47.71
C ARG A 391 -64.05 -9.93 48.91
N ILE A 392 -64.47 -9.34 50.04
CA ILE A 392 -64.85 -10.07 51.25
C ILE A 392 -66.35 -9.83 51.50
N THR A 393 -67.17 -10.87 51.32
CA THR A 393 -68.61 -10.80 51.55
C THR A 393 -68.98 -11.22 52.97
N ARG A 394 -70.00 -10.58 53.55
CA ARG A 394 -70.46 -10.83 54.93
C ARG A 394 -69.29 -10.77 55.92
N VAL A 395 -68.62 -9.62 55.95
CA VAL A 395 -67.48 -9.33 56.84
C VAL A 395 -67.87 -9.61 58.29
N ALA A 396 -67.04 -10.33 59.03
CA ALA A 396 -67.23 -10.73 60.43
C ALA A 396 -66.04 -10.31 61.28
N ALA A 397 -66.19 -10.15 62.59
CA ALA A 397 -65.14 -9.61 63.47
C ALA A 397 -63.73 -10.23 63.28
N HIS A 398 -63.63 -11.54 62.98
CA HIS A 398 -62.35 -12.22 62.75
C HIS A 398 -61.71 -11.93 61.37
N ASP A 399 -62.40 -11.22 60.48
CA ASP A 399 -61.85 -10.73 59.20
C ASP A 399 -61.07 -9.41 59.40
N GLU A 400 -61.17 -8.76 60.57
CA GLU A 400 -60.44 -7.52 60.87
C GLU A 400 -58.92 -7.74 60.81
N GLY A 401 -58.19 -6.80 60.21
CA GLY A 401 -56.73 -6.85 60.16
C GLY A 401 -56.15 -6.29 58.87
N GLN A 402 -54.84 -6.47 58.75
CA GLN A 402 -54.06 -6.01 57.61
C GLN A 402 -54.04 -7.08 56.50
N TYR A 403 -54.37 -6.65 55.29
CA TYR A 403 -54.30 -7.42 54.06
C TYR A 403 -53.18 -6.85 53.19
N GLU A 404 -52.46 -7.70 52.48
CA GLU A 404 -51.40 -7.27 51.56
C GLU A 404 -51.71 -7.77 50.16
N CYS A 405 -51.75 -6.84 49.21
CA CYS A 405 -51.78 -7.13 47.79
C CYS A 405 -50.35 -7.22 47.25
N GLN A 406 -50.07 -8.25 46.46
CA GLN A 406 -48.79 -8.51 45.82
C GLN A 406 -49.01 -8.57 44.30
N ALA A 407 -48.26 -7.78 43.55
CA ALA A 407 -48.18 -7.89 42.10
C ALA A 407 -46.87 -8.58 41.71
N VAL A 408 -46.97 -9.80 41.15
CA VAL A 408 -45.85 -10.72 40.93
C VAL A 408 -45.63 -10.92 39.43
N SER A 409 -44.38 -10.78 38.98
CA SER A 409 -43.94 -11.11 37.62
C SER A 409 -42.58 -11.83 37.65
N PRO A 410 -42.13 -12.46 36.55
CA PRO A 410 -40.79 -13.06 36.49
C PRO A 410 -39.63 -12.10 36.78
N VAL A 411 -39.86 -10.80 36.56
CA VAL A 411 -38.82 -9.75 36.66
C VAL A 411 -38.87 -8.98 37.98
N GLY A 412 -39.88 -9.23 38.82
CA GLY A 412 -39.99 -8.56 40.11
C GLY A 412 -41.35 -8.73 40.77
N THR A 413 -41.41 -8.37 42.05
CA THR A 413 -42.63 -8.35 42.87
C THR A 413 -42.71 -7.03 43.64
N VAL A 414 -43.88 -6.42 43.65
CA VAL A 414 -44.18 -5.24 44.50
C VAL A 414 -45.38 -5.55 45.40
N ARG A 415 -45.42 -4.88 46.55
CA ARG A 415 -46.39 -5.15 47.62
C ARG A 415 -46.98 -3.84 48.13
N THR A 416 -48.26 -3.87 48.48
CA THR A 416 -48.95 -2.78 49.16
C THR A 416 -49.94 -3.36 50.17
N ALA A 417 -50.13 -2.68 51.30
CA ALA A 417 -50.97 -3.17 52.38
C ALA A 417 -52.15 -2.25 52.65
N VAL A 418 -53.22 -2.83 53.20
CA VAL A 418 -54.47 -2.15 53.54
C VAL A 418 -55.02 -2.69 54.84
N GLN A 419 -55.63 -1.81 55.64
CA GLN A 419 -56.29 -2.15 56.88
C GLN A 419 -57.81 -2.25 56.69
N LEU A 420 -58.39 -3.38 57.10
CA LEU A 420 -59.83 -3.52 57.31
C LEU A 420 -60.12 -3.32 58.80
N SER A 421 -61.06 -2.43 59.12
CA SER A 421 -61.62 -2.23 60.47
C SER A 421 -63.10 -2.55 60.46
N ILE A 422 -63.59 -3.24 61.50
CA ILE A 422 -64.99 -3.69 61.54
C ILE A 422 -65.75 -2.91 62.60
N GLN A 423 -66.83 -2.27 62.18
CA GLN A 423 -67.75 -1.61 63.10
C GLN A 423 -68.80 -2.62 63.58
N GLN A 424 -68.83 -2.87 64.88
CA GLN A 424 -69.84 -3.70 65.51
C GLN A 424 -71.22 -3.05 65.38
N ARG A 425 -72.23 -3.90 65.23
CA ARG A 425 -73.60 -3.48 64.97
C ARG A 425 -74.32 -2.97 66.20
#